data_AF-A0A7C6MM20-F1
#
_entry.id   AF-A0A7C6MM20-F1
#
_cell.length_a   1.000
_cell.length_b   1.000
_cell.length_c   1.000
_cell.angle_alpha   90.00
_cell.angle_beta   90.00
_cell.angle_gamma   90.00
#
_symmetry.space_group_name_H-M   'P 1'
#
loop_
_entity.id
_entity.type
_entity.pdbx_description
1 polymer ?
#
loop_
_entity_poly.entity_id
_entity_poly.type
_entity_poly.pdbx_seq_one_letter_code
_entity_poly.pdbx_strand_id
1 'polypeptide(L)'
;ETAVGKLGHKVDLVVLDPPRTGAGAAIVRAIATARPGAVLHIGCDPATFARDARAWADNGYRIESLEVVDAFPGTHHLETIALLAPQG
;
A
#
# COMPACT_ATOMS: atom_id res chain seq x y z
N GLU A 1 -15.45 -8.39 4.23
CA GLU A 1 -15.33 -7.16 5.04
C GLU A 1 -13.92 -7.09 5.61
N THR A 2 -13.12 -6.09 5.24
CA THR A 2 -11.74 -5.90 5.71
C THR A 2 -11.72 -5.41 7.15
N ALA A 3 -10.64 -5.69 7.89
CA ALA A 3 -10.46 -5.25 9.28
C ALA A 3 -10.68 -3.74 9.46
N VAL A 4 -10.28 -2.93 8.48
CA VAL A 4 -10.43 -1.48 8.47
C VAL A 4 -11.91 -1.05 8.54
N GLY A 5 -12.81 -1.74 7.82
CA GLY A 5 -14.24 -1.40 7.80
C GLY A 5 -14.96 -1.64 9.14
N LYS A 6 -14.40 -2.48 10.01
CA LYS A 6 -15.00 -2.86 11.30
C LYS A 6 -14.68 -1.89 12.45
N LEU A 7 -13.78 -0.92 12.23
CA LEU A 7 -13.31 -0.03 13.28
C LEU A 7 -14.38 0.98 13.74
N GLY A 8 -15.41 1.24 12.93
CA GLY A 8 -16.54 2.11 13.31
C GLY A 8 -16.19 3.60 13.44
N HIS A 9 -14.97 4.00 13.08
CA HIS A 9 -14.50 5.38 13.05
C HIS A 9 -13.62 5.62 11.81
N LYS A 10 -13.37 6.89 11.51
CA LYS A 10 -12.50 7.29 10.39
C LYS A 10 -11.07 6.83 10.65
N VAL A 11 -10.44 6.22 9.66
CA VAL A 11 -9.03 5.83 9.72
C VAL A 11 -8.19 6.91 9.06
N ASP A 12 -7.21 7.45 9.78
CA ASP A 12 -6.33 8.48 9.23
C ASP A 12 -5.18 7.86 8.41
N LEU A 13 -4.63 6.72 8.86
CA LEU A 13 -3.51 6.04 8.21
C LEU A 13 -3.68 4.51 8.27
N VAL A 14 -3.37 3.84 7.15
CA VAL A 14 -3.17 2.39 7.11
C VAL A 14 -1.71 2.11 6.79
N VAL A 15 -1.06 1.23 7.56
CA VAL A 15 0.25 0.66 7.22
C VAL A 15 0.03 -0.74 6.68
N LEU A 16 0.50 -0.99 5.46
CA LEU A 16 0.30 -2.24 4.75
C LEU A 16 1.66 -2.83 4.36
N ASP A 17 2.02 -3.93 5.01
CA ASP A 17 3.24 -4.71 4.77
C ASP A 17 2.85 -6.15 4.34
N PRO A 18 2.57 -6.37 3.05
CA PRO A 18 2.12 -7.64 2.52
C PRO A 18 3.30 -8.62 2.28
N PRO A 19 3.01 -9.92 2.12
CA PRO A 19 4.03 -10.89 1.69
C PRO A 19 4.56 -10.57 0.28
N ARG A 20 5.65 -11.24 -0.14
CA ARG A 20 6.29 -11.05 -1.46
C ARG A 20 5.33 -11.10 -2.66
N THR A 21 4.21 -11.82 -2.55
CA THR A 21 3.19 -11.90 -3.60
C THR A 21 2.42 -10.58 -3.83
N GLY A 22 2.57 -9.60 -2.94
CA GLY A 22 1.78 -8.37 -2.87
C GLY A 22 0.53 -8.53 -2.01
N ALA A 23 -0.15 -7.41 -1.73
CA ALA A 23 -1.43 -7.35 -1.06
C ALA A 23 -2.57 -7.85 -1.96
N GLY A 24 -2.45 -7.60 -3.27
CA GLY A 24 -3.44 -7.98 -4.27
C GLY A 24 -4.63 -7.03 -4.33
N ALA A 25 -5.22 -6.94 -5.52
CA ALA A 25 -6.27 -5.97 -5.85
C ALA A 25 -7.51 -6.06 -4.94
N ALA A 26 -7.84 -7.25 -4.43
CA ALA A 26 -8.98 -7.42 -3.53
C ALA A 26 -8.77 -6.72 -2.18
N ILE A 27 -7.56 -6.82 -1.61
CA ILE A 27 -7.20 -6.14 -0.35
C ILE A 27 -7.09 -4.64 -0.58
N VAL A 28 -6.39 -4.22 -1.64
CA VAL A 28 -6.26 -2.80 -2.01
C VAL A 28 -7.65 -2.15 -2.14
N ARG A 29 -8.57 -2.74 -2.93
CA ARG A 29 -9.93 -2.24 -3.08
C ARG A 29 -10.67 -2.14 -1.76
N ALA A 30 -10.54 -3.16 -0.91
CA ALA A 30 -11.26 -3.21 0.34
C ALA A 30 -10.71 -2.23 1.39
N ILE A 31 -9.43 -1.87 1.35
CA ILE A 31 -8.87 -0.79 2.15
C ILE A 31 -9.28 0.57 1.57
N ALA A 32 -9.16 0.76 0.25
CA ALA A 32 -9.55 2.00 -0.43
C ALA A 32 -11.03 2.36 -0.20
N THR A 33 -11.91 1.36 -0.11
CA THR A 33 -13.34 1.53 0.20
C THR A 33 -13.56 2.19 1.57
N ALA A 34 -12.70 1.92 2.55
CA ALA A 34 -12.76 2.56 3.87
C ALA A 34 -12.22 4.02 3.85
N ARG A 35 -11.70 4.47 2.71
CA ARG A 35 -11.19 5.83 2.46
C ARG A 35 -10.27 6.39 3.55
N PRO A 36 -9.19 5.67 3.93
CA PRO A 36 -8.21 6.24 4.83
C PRO A 36 -7.60 7.55 4.28
N GLY A 37 -7.20 8.44 5.19
CA GLY A 37 -6.53 9.70 4.82
C GLY A 37 -5.20 9.47 4.10
N ALA A 38 -4.48 8.41 4.47
CA ALA A 38 -3.25 7.98 3.83
C ALA A 38 -3.04 6.46 3.95
N VAL A 39 -2.21 5.90 3.08
CA VAL A 39 -1.74 4.52 3.15
C VAL A 39 -0.23 4.48 2.98
N LEU A 40 0.49 3.88 3.92
CA LEU A 40 1.89 3.52 3.77
C LEU A 40 1.95 2.08 3.26
N HIS A 41 2.30 1.88 2.00
CA HIS A 41 2.42 0.56 1.39
C HIS A 41 3.90 0.20 1.28
N ILE A 42 4.28 -0.92 1.87
CA ILE A 42 5.63 -1.47 1.87
C ILE A 42 5.64 -2.67 0.91
N GLY A 43 6.72 -2.88 0.17
CA GLY A 43 6.84 -4.02 -0.72
C GLY A 43 8.30 -4.40 -0.97
N CYS A 44 8.62 -5.64 -0.63
CA CYS A 44 9.95 -6.23 -0.79
C CYS A 44 10.24 -6.81 -2.19
N ASP A 45 9.24 -6.81 -3.08
CA ASP A 45 9.35 -7.20 -4.49
C ASP A 45 8.82 -6.07 -5.38
N PRO A 46 9.67 -5.42 -6.19
CA PRO A 46 9.27 -4.26 -6.99
C PRO A 46 8.15 -4.57 -8.00
N ALA A 47 8.11 -5.79 -8.55
CA ALA A 47 7.12 -6.15 -9.56
C ALA A 47 5.73 -6.35 -8.96
N THR A 48 5.65 -6.94 -7.76
CA THR A 48 4.37 -7.10 -7.05
C THR A 48 3.90 -5.77 -6.48
N PHE A 49 4.81 -4.96 -5.93
CA PHE A 49 4.54 -3.59 -5.50
C PHE A 49 3.94 -2.74 -6.63
N ALA A 50 4.52 -2.78 -7.84
CA ALA A 50 4.03 -2.01 -8.98
C ALA A 50 2.58 -2.40 -9.39
N ARG A 51 2.22 -3.69 -9.26
CA ARG A 51 0.84 -4.14 -9.50
C ARG A 51 -0.13 -3.61 -8.45
N ASP A 52 0.27 -3.60 -7.19
CA ASP A 52 -0.54 -3.04 -6.11
C ASP A 52 -0.65 -1.51 -6.22
N ALA A 53 0.43 -0.82 -6.59
CA ALA A 53 0.42 0.63 -6.87
C ALA A 53 -0.56 0.98 -7.99
N ARG A 54 -0.62 0.16 -9.04
CA ARG A 54 -1.64 0.31 -10.09
C ARG A 54 -3.05 0.11 -9.53
N ALA A 55 -3.27 -0.91 -8.70
CA ALA A 55 -4.56 -1.12 -8.06
C ALA A 55 -4.97 0.06 -7.17
N TRP A 56 -4.02 0.71 -6.48
CA TRP A 56 -4.28 1.95 -5.73
C TRP A 56 -4.73 3.09 -6.64
N ALA A 57 -4.03 3.30 -7.77
CA ALA A 57 -4.41 4.28 -8.77
C ALA A 57 -5.81 4.05 -9.31
N ASP A 58 -6.13 2.80 -9.66
CA ASP A 58 -7.45 2.41 -10.15
C ASP A 58 -8.57 2.60 -9.09
N ASN A 59 -8.20 2.71 -7.80
CA ASN A 59 -9.11 2.98 -6.68
C ASN A 59 -9.00 4.41 -6.14
N GLY A 60 -8.46 5.35 -6.92
CA GLY A 60 -8.48 6.78 -6.61
C GLY A 60 -7.42 7.21 -5.59
N TYR A 61 -6.31 6.50 -5.48
CA TYR A 61 -5.14 6.94 -4.70
C TYR A 61 -3.99 7.32 -5.62
N ARG A 62 -3.14 8.24 -5.20
CA ARG A 62 -1.88 8.57 -5.88
C ARG A 62 -0.71 8.35 -4.92
N ILE A 63 0.45 8.03 -5.47
CA ILE A 63 1.71 8.06 -4.71
C ILE A 63 2.08 9.53 -4.49
N GLU A 64 2.22 9.93 -3.23
CA GLU A 64 2.71 11.26 -2.85
C GLU A 64 4.22 11.27 -2.62
N SER A 65 4.76 10.18 -2.08
CA SER A 65 6.21 9.96 -1.96
C SER A 65 6.54 8.47 -2.11
N LEU A 66 7.75 8.20 -2.58
CA LEU A 66 8.27 6.84 -2.72
C LEU A 66 9.75 6.84 -2.36
N GLU A 67 10.13 5.89 -1.52
CA GLU A 67 11.51 5.66 -1.11
C GLU A 67 11.86 4.19 -1.27
N VAL A 68 13.13 3.91 -1.54
CA VAL A 68 13.66 2.54 -1.60
C VAL A 68 14.75 2.40 -0.55
N VAL A 69 14.63 1.37 0.28
CA VAL A 69 15.52 1.11 1.40
C VAL A 69 16.26 -0.21 1.17
N ASP A 70 17.60 -0.15 1.23
CA ASP A 70 18.44 -1.34 1.37
C ASP A 70 18.42 -1.81 2.83
N ALA A 71 17.37 -2.55 3.18
CA ALA A 71 17.23 -3.15 4.50
C ALA A 71 18.09 -4.42 4.68
N PHE A 72 18.63 -4.96 3.57
CA PHE A 72 19.38 -6.22 3.55
C PHE A 72 20.67 -6.07 2.71
N PRO A 73 21.67 -5.31 3.20
CA PRO A 73 22.87 -5.02 2.43
C PRO A 73 23.61 -6.26 1.98
N GLY A 74 24.06 -6.25 0.73
CA GLY A 74 24.76 -7.39 0.10
C GLY A 74 23.83 -8.48 -0.42
N THR A 75 22.52 -8.26 -0.41
CA THR A 75 21.52 -9.12 -1.07
C THR A 75 20.87 -8.42 -2.26
N HIS A 76 19.96 -9.13 -2.95
CA HIS A 76 19.14 -8.54 -4.01
C HIS A 76 17.79 -8.01 -3.49
N HIS A 77 17.56 -8.03 -2.18
CA HIS A 77 16.32 -7.58 -1.57
C HIS A 77 16.33 -6.07 -1.35
N LEU A 78 15.22 -5.42 -1.70
CA LEU A 78 14.99 -4.00 -1.54
C LEU A 78 13.58 -3.80 -1.02
N GLU A 79 13.41 -2.91 -0.05
CA GLU A 79 12.10 -2.50 0.42
C GLU A 79 11.66 -1.23 -0.30
N THR A 80 10.56 -1.29 -1.03
CA THR A 80 9.90 -0.12 -1.61
C THR A 80 8.83 0.36 -0.66
N ILE A 81 8.87 1.64 -0.27
CA ILE A 81 7.91 2.24 0.63
C ILE A 81 7.26 3.41 -0.10
N ALA A 82 5.94 3.39 -0.24
CA ALA A 82 5.18 4.52 -0.77
C ALA A 82 4.15 5.04 0.20
N LEU A 83 4.10 6.37 0.31
CA LEU A 83 2.98 7.08 0.88
C LEU A 83 1.95 7.32 -0.23
N LEU A 84 0.73 6.86 -0.01
CA LEU A 84 -0.40 7.03 -0.90
C LEU A 84 -1.45 7.92 -0.23
N ALA A 85 -2.06 8.81 -1.00
CA ALA A 85 -3.18 9.64 -0.54
C ALA A 85 -4.34 9.61 -1.56
N PRO A 86 -5.60 9.84 -1.12
CA PRO A 86 -6.72 9.99 -2.03
C PRO A 86 -6.45 11.08 -3.08
N GLN A 87 -6.81 10.79 -4.34
CA GLN A 87 -6.96 11.81 -5.36
C GLN A 87 -8.22 12.62 -5.03
N GLY A 88 -8.07 13.95 -5.01
CA GLY A 88 -9.15 14.90 -4.71
C GLY A 88 -10.19 14.96 -5.80
#